data_AF-R7V0W6-F1
#
_entry.id   AF-R7V0W6-F1
#
_cell.length_a   1.000
_cell.length_b   1.000
_cell.length_c   1.000
_cell.angle_alpha   90.00
_cell.angle_beta   90.00
_cell.angle_gamma   90.00
#
_symmetry.space_group_name_H-M   'P 1'
#
loop_
_entity.id
_entity.type
_entity.pdbx_description
1 polymer ?
#
loop_
_entity_poly.entity_id
_entity_poly.type
_entity_poly.pdbx_seq_one_letter_code
_entity_poly.pdbx_strand_id
1 'polypeptide(L)' 'SANDFCLSGPCSNGGTCNNELSGFTCTCIPGFSGSTCKGMLIITGSLYSKLLLSFY' A
#
# COMPACT_ATOMS: atom_id res chain seq x y z
N SER A 1 -11.41 -20.65 -14.73
CA SER A 1 -11.06 -20.62 -13.29
C SER A 1 -10.44 -19.27 -12.99
N ALA A 2 -11.12 -18.43 -12.22
CA ALA A 2 -10.50 -17.22 -11.70
C ALA A 2 -9.48 -17.66 -10.65
N ASN A 3 -8.20 -17.58 -10.96
CA ASN A 3 -7.17 -17.77 -9.96
C ASN A 3 -7.35 -16.69 -8.89
N ASP A 4 -7.46 -17.07 -7.63
CA ASP A 4 -7.57 -16.10 -6.54
C ASP A 4 -6.18 -15.79 -6.00
N PHE A 5 -5.61 -14.71 -6.54
CA PHE A 5 -4.29 -14.23 -6.17
C PHE A 5 -4.26 -13.63 -4.75
N CYS A 6 -5.42 -13.38 -4.14
CA CYS A 6 -5.54 -12.88 -2.77
C CYS A 6 -5.44 -13.99 -1.70
N LEU A 7 -5.59 -15.27 -2.06
CA LEU A 7 -5.47 -16.39 -1.10
C LEU A 7 -4.11 -16.48 -0.41
N SER A 8 -3.05 -16.00 -1.08
CA SER A 8 -1.70 -15.97 -0.50
C SER A 8 -1.46 -14.80 0.45
N GLY A 9 -2.45 -13.92 0.65
CA GLY A 9 -2.34 -12.73 1.49
C GLY A 9 -1.22 -11.77 1.06
N PRO A 10 -1.16 -11.32 -0.21
CA PRO A 10 -0.05 -10.51 -0.68
C PRO A 10 0.00 -9.09 -0.09
N CYS A 11 -1.14 -8.54 0.34
CA CYS A 11 -1.23 -7.18 0.87
C CYS A 11 -0.90 -7.17 2.37
N SER A 12 0.08 -6.34 2.76
CA SER A 12 0.52 -6.16 4.15
C SER A 12 -0.13 -4.93 4.80
N ASN A 13 0.07 -4.77 6.11
CA ASN A 13 -0.32 -3.57 6.88
C ASN A 13 -1.80 -3.18 6.77
N GLY A 14 -2.69 -4.19 6.69
CA GLY A 14 -4.13 -3.96 6.60
C GLY A 14 -4.62 -3.43 5.25
N GLY A 15 -3.81 -3.54 4.19
CA GLY A 15 -4.26 -3.25 2.83
C GLY A 15 -5.30 -4.25 2.31
N THR A 16 -6.25 -3.78 1.51
CA THR A 16 -7.29 -4.62 0.89
C THR A 16 -6.75 -5.25 -0.38
N CYS A 17 -6.91 -6.56 -0.53
CA CYS A 17 -6.56 -7.27 -1.76
C CYS A 17 -7.75 -7.32 -2.73
N ASN A 18 -7.50 -6.91 -3.98
CA ASN A 18 -8.45 -7.01 -5.06
C ASN A 18 -7.95 -8.05 -6.06
N ASN A 19 -8.75 -9.08 -6.28
CA ASN A 19 -8.43 -10.14 -7.24
C ASN A 19 -8.78 -9.69 -8.67
N GLU A 20 -7.87 -9.85 -9.61
CA GLU A 20 -8.05 -9.47 -11.01
C GLU A 20 -7.80 -10.67 -11.94
N LEU A 21 -8.27 -10.57 -13.19
CA LEU A 21 -8.13 -11.63 -14.19
C LEU A 21 -6.66 -11.98 -14.51
N SER A 22 -5.77 -10.99 -14.42
CA SER A 22 -4.34 -11.11 -14.70
C SER A 22 -3.44 -11.07 -13.46
N GLY A 23 -4.00 -10.99 -12.25
CA GLY A 23 -3.20 -10.87 -11.02
C GLY A 23 -3.98 -10.36 -9.81
N PHE A 24 -3.30 -9.60 -8.96
CA PHE A 24 -3.92 -8.91 -7.83
C PHE A 24 -3.47 -7.45 -7.78
N THR A 25 -4.30 -6.61 -7.17
CA THR A 25 -3.94 -5.24 -6.80
C THR A 25 -4.25 -4.99 -5.33
N CYS A 26 -3.32 -4.34 -4.62
CA CYS A 26 -3.50 -3.98 -3.21
C CYS A 26 -3.91 -2.52 -3.06
N THR A 27 -5.02 -2.28 -2.38
CA THR A 27 -5.42 -0.94 -1.93
C THR A 27 -4.86 -0.70 -0.54
N CYS A 28 -3.84 0.16 -0.44
CA CYS A 28 -3.17 0.46 0.81
C CYS A 28 -3.95 1.48 1.65
N ILE A 29 -3.94 1.30 2.96
CA ILE A 29 -4.44 2.31 3.89
C ILE A 29 -3.57 3.57 3.81
N PRO A 30 -4.10 4.74 4.18
CA PRO A 30 -3.35 5.99 4.20
C PRO A 30 -2.05 5.80 4.96
N GLY A 31 -0.95 5.88 4.23
CA GLY A 31 0.36 5.77 4.81
C GLY A 31 1.20 4.55 4.56
N PHE A 32 0.68 3.64 3.76
CA PHE A 32 1.47 2.60 3.14
C PHE A 32 1.39 2.74 1.62
N SER A 33 2.40 2.25 0.94
CA SER A 33 2.55 2.33 -0.51
C SER A 33 3.31 1.13 -1.06
N GLY A 34 3.41 1.07 -2.39
CA GLY A 34 3.96 -0.07 -3.12
C GLY A 34 2.92 -1.15 -3.38
N SER A 35 3.27 -2.09 -4.27
CA SER A 35 2.35 -3.09 -4.83
C SER A 35 1.73 -4.04 -3.78
N THR A 36 2.34 -4.12 -2.59
CA THR A 36 1.91 -4.98 -1.48
C THR A 36 1.72 -4.22 -0.17
N CYS A 37 1.70 -2.88 -0.21
CA CYS A 37 1.56 -2.04 0.99
C CYS A 37 2.64 -2.28 2.06
N LYS A 38 3.81 -2.77 1.66
CA LYS A 38 4.98 -2.95 2.53
C LYS A 38 5.78 -1.66 2.71
N GLY A 39 5.75 -0.77 1.71
CA GLY A 39 6.39 0.53 1.81
C GLY A 39 5.58 1.43 2.73
N MET A 40 6.24 2.18 3.61
CA MET A 40 5.56 3.14 4.48
C MET A 40 5.77 4.56 3.96
N LEU A 41 4.71 5.35 3.93
CA LEU A 41 4.66 6.71 3.38
C LEU A 41 4.63 7.79 4.48
N ILE A 42 4.06 7.51 5.67
CA ILE A 42 3.80 8.54 6.73
C ILE A 42 4.95 8.69 7.73
N ILE A 43 5.92 7.77 7.81
CA ILE A 43 7.10 7.96 8.68
C ILE A 43 8.37 8.39 7.96
N THR A 44 8.39 8.45 6.62
CA THR A 44 9.61 8.80 5.87
C THR A 44 9.40 9.86 4.78
N GLY A 45 8.20 10.02 4.21
CA GLY A 45 7.99 10.88 3.04
C GLY A 45 7.09 12.07 3.31
N SER A 46 5.79 11.84 3.52
CA SER A 46 4.82 12.95 3.50
C SER A 46 4.77 13.78 4.77
N LEU A 47 5.07 13.19 5.94
CA LEU A 47 5.15 13.97 7.18
C LEU A 47 6.51 14.67 7.31
N TYR A 48 7.59 14.10 6.77
CA TYR A 48 8.90 14.77 6.73
C TYR A 48 8.89 15.97 5.78
N SER A 49 8.29 15.84 4.59
CA SER A 49 8.10 16.98 3.67
C SER A 49 7.09 18.01 4.20
N LYS A 50 6.01 17.61 4.88
CA LYS A 50 5.07 18.55 5.52
C LYS A 50 5.66 19.23 6.78
N LEU A 51 6.47 18.52 7.57
CA LEU A 51 7.22 19.11 8.68
C LEU A 51 8.20 20.14 8.14
N LEU A 52 9.05 19.77 7.17
CA LEU A 52 10.05 20.67 6.59
C LEU A 52 9.43 21.92 5.94
N LEU A 53 8.29 21.79 5.27
CA LEU A 53 7.57 22.92 4.66
C LEU A 53 6.79 23.78 5.69
N SER A 54 6.66 23.33 6.94
CA SER A 54 6.11 24.17 8.02
C SER A 54 7.20 24.94 8.77
N PHE A 55 8.48 24.71 8.44
CA PHE A 55 9.64 25.40 9.01
C PHE A 55 10.42 26.25 7.98
N TYR A 56 9.90 26.40 6.76
CA TYR A 56 10.41 27.35 5.74
C TYR A 56 9.39 28.47 5.48
#